data_AF-A0A085BAP3-F1
#
_entry.id   AF-A0A085BAP3-F1
#
_cell.length_a   1.000
_cell.length_b   1.000
_cell.length_c   1.000
_cell.angle_alpha   90.00
_cell.angle_beta   90.00
_cell.angle_gamma   90.00
#
_symmetry.space_group_name_H-M   'P 1'
#
loop_
_entity.id
_entity.type
_entity.pdbx_description
1 polymer ?
#
loop_
_entity_poly.entity_id
_entity_poly.type
_entity_poly.pdbx_seq_one_letter_code
_entity_poly.pdbx_strand_id
1 'polypeptide(L)'
;MKILEKYGILEAGKDFVWFDCESFEEGETYTELIRNLSSISKTKFSPQNLIIENEGWTENREHYIVEINFTLNNENYQIKLLCEEWFDYDLIIELNKIIVKEKIKEQFYPIKTVDQSLIIVFGDTLLKEYLSIENVLEDSDKLILKKPLNFNSLKLSDV
;
A
#
# COMPACT_ATOMS: atom_id res chain seq x y z
N MET A 1 13.22 -13.41 6.45
CA MET A 1 12.75 -14.61 5.72
C MET A 1 12.50 -15.81 6.63
N LYS A 2 13.48 -16.37 7.36
CA LYS A 2 13.26 -17.56 8.24
C LYS A 2 12.06 -17.51 9.19
N ILE A 3 11.68 -16.33 9.70
CA ILE A 3 10.49 -16.17 10.55
C ILE A 3 9.20 -16.30 9.74
N LEU A 4 9.11 -15.65 8.57
CA LEU A 4 7.97 -15.75 7.65
C LEU A 4 7.78 -17.19 7.15
N GLU A 5 8.87 -17.91 6.89
CA GLU A 5 8.86 -19.32 6.49
C GLU A 5 8.16 -20.23 7.50
N LYS A 6 8.31 -19.96 8.82
CA LYS A 6 7.60 -20.72 9.87
C LYS A 6 6.08 -20.64 9.75
N TYR A 7 5.57 -19.58 9.14
CA TYR A 7 4.15 -19.33 8.95
C TYR A 7 3.67 -19.66 7.53
N GLY A 8 4.51 -20.33 6.72
CA GLY A 8 4.18 -20.69 5.35
C GLY A 8 4.17 -19.52 4.37
N ILE A 9 4.79 -18.39 4.74
CA ILE A 9 4.97 -17.23 3.86
C ILE A 9 6.35 -17.37 3.21
N LEU A 10 6.38 -17.88 1.97
CA LEU A 10 7.60 -18.36 1.33
C LEU A 10 7.92 -17.62 0.03
N GLU A 11 6.91 -17.24 -0.74
CA GLU A 11 7.07 -16.82 -2.13
C GLU A 11 6.63 -15.36 -2.35
N ALA A 12 7.56 -14.52 -2.84
CA ALA A 12 7.26 -13.14 -3.22
C ALA A 12 6.27 -13.09 -4.39
N GLY A 13 5.34 -12.15 -4.37
CA GLY A 13 4.26 -12.02 -5.36
C GLY A 13 3.09 -12.99 -5.15
N LYS A 14 3.21 -13.93 -4.19
CA LYS A 14 2.17 -14.92 -3.88
C LYS A 14 1.78 -14.93 -2.40
N ASP A 15 2.74 -14.98 -1.50
CA ASP A 15 2.50 -14.97 -0.05
C ASP A 15 2.80 -13.59 0.58
N PHE A 16 3.69 -12.82 -0.04
CA PHE A 16 4.04 -11.46 0.37
C PHE A 16 4.43 -10.59 -0.83
N VAL A 17 4.29 -9.28 -0.70
CA VAL A 17 4.87 -8.31 -1.63
C VAL A 17 6.14 -7.77 -1.00
N TRP A 18 7.19 -7.61 -1.80
CA TRP A 18 8.41 -6.91 -1.43
C TRP A 18 8.65 -5.83 -2.48
N PHE A 19 8.80 -4.59 -2.05
CA PHE A 19 9.10 -3.47 -2.93
C PHE A 19 10.12 -2.53 -2.31
N ASP A 20 10.85 -1.85 -3.17
CA ASP A 20 11.75 -0.76 -2.82
C ASP A 20 10.92 0.52 -2.63
N CYS A 21 11.10 1.20 -1.49
CA CYS A 21 10.32 2.40 -1.19
C CYS A 21 10.72 3.57 -2.09
N GLU A 22 11.92 3.58 -2.68
CA GLU A 22 12.39 4.68 -3.56
C GLU A 22 11.81 4.59 -4.98
N SER A 23 11.12 3.50 -5.34
CA SER A 23 10.63 3.27 -6.72
C SER A 23 9.29 3.97 -7.03
N PHE A 24 8.75 4.78 -6.12
CA PHE A 24 7.37 5.31 -6.20
C PHE A 24 7.26 6.76 -6.70
N GLU A 25 8.22 7.17 -7.53
CA GLU A 25 8.23 8.45 -8.26
C GLU A 25 7.34 8.42 -9.52
N GLU A 26 6.89 7.23 -9.94
CA GLU A 26 6.07 7.01 -11.13
C GLU A 26 4.78 6.26 -10.81
N GLY A 27 3.71 6.55 -11.54
CA GLY A 27 2.38 5.97 -11.31
C GLY A 27 2.35 4.47 -11.60
N GLU A 28 3.10 4.01 -12.60
CA GLU A 28 3.15 2.59 -12.96
C GLU A 28 3.51 1.69 -11.77
N THR A 29 4.40 2.14 -10.87
CA THR A 29 4.77 1.43 -9.65
C THR A 29 3.58 1.22 -8.71
N TYR A 30 2.66 2.18 -8.61
CA TYR A 30 1.42 2.03 -7.83
C TYR A 30 0.48 0.99 -8.45
N THR A 31 0.40 0.95 -9.78
CA THR A 31 -0.38 -0.07 -10.49
C THR A 31 0.18 -1.46 -10.23
N GLU A 32 1.50 -1.62 -10.30
CA GLU A 32 2.17 -2.88 -9.98
C GLU A 32 1.96 -3.29 -8.52
N LEU A 33 2.14 -2.35 -7.58
CA LEU A 33 1.91 -2.61 -6.16
C LEU A 33 0.48 -3.12 -5.91
N ILE A 34 -0.54 -2.46 -6.45
CA ILE A 34 -1.93 -2.88 -6.24
C ILE A 34 -2.22 -4.24 -6.85
N ARG A 35 -1.65 -4.55 -8.02
CA ARG A 35 -1.73 -5.90 -8.61
C ARG A 35 -1.10 -6.95 -7.70
N ASN A 36 0.08 -6.66 -7.14
CA ASN A 36 0.78 -7.54 -6.23
C ASN A 36 -0.02 -7.73 -4.91
N LEU A 37 -0.59 -6.66 -4.36
CA LEU A 37 -1.49 -6.71 -3.20
C LEU A 37 -2.74 -7.55 -3.48
N SER A 38 -3.31 -7.43 -4.67
CA SER A 38 -4.43 -8.27 -5.12
C SER A 38 -4.02 -9.75 -5.18
N SER A 39 -2.83 -10.05 -5.71
CA SER A 39 -2.29 -11.41 -5.77
C SER A 39 -2.14 -12.04 -4.38
N ILE A 40 -1.43 -11.35 -3.46
CA ILE A 40 -1.15 -11.90 -2.12
C ILE A 40 -2.42 -12.01 -1.25
N SER A 41 -3.47 -11.27 -1.61
CA SER A 41 -4.77 -11.39 -0.96
C SER A 41 -5.56 -12.64 -1.37
N LYS A 42 -5.02 -13.45 -2.31
CA LYS A 42 -5.71 -14.58 -2.94
C LYS A 42 -7.05 -14.15 -3.51
N THR A 43 -7.07 -13.01 -4.20
CA THR A 43 -8.24 -12.39 -4.85
C THR A 43 -9.35 -11.92 -3.89
N LYS A 44 -9.13 -11.95 -2.56
CA LYS A 44 -10.10 -11.37 -1.60
C LYS A 44 -10.19 -9.85 -1.75
N PHE A 45 -9.05 -9.21 -1.96
CA PHE A 45 -8.96 -7.88 -2.52
C PHE A 45 -8.66 -8.05 -4.01
N SER A 46 -9.66 -7.88 -4.87
CA SER A 46 -9.49 -7.98 -6.31
C SER A 46 -10.18 -6.80 -6.99
N PRO A 47 -9.43 -5.71 -7.25
CA PRO A 47 -9.91 -4.60 -8.05
C PRO A 47 -10.39 -5.07 -9.42
N GLN A 48 -11.64 -4.74 -9.79
CA GLN A 48 -12.21 -5.06 -11.10
C GLN A 48 -11.70 -4.09 -12.19
N ASN A 49 -11.55 -2.83 -11.81
CA ASN A 49 -10.93 -1.78 -12.62
C ASN A 49 -9.88 -1.11 -11.75
N LEU A 50 -8.73 -0.77 -12.33
CA LEU A 50 -7.67 -0.01 -11.67
C LEU A 50 -7.14 1.00 -12.68
N ILE A 51 -7.30 2.28 -12.37
CA ILE A 51 -6.90 3.38 -13.22
C ILE A 51 -6.18 4.40 -12.35
N ILE A 52 -5.02 4.86 -12.82
CA ILE A 52 -4.39 6.07 -12.31
C ILE A 52 -4.92 7.21 -13.16
N GLU A 53 -5.81 8.01 -12.59
CA GLU A 53 -6.51 9.05 -13.35
C GLU A 53 -5.66 10.30 -13.52
N ASN A 54 -4.86 10.65 -12.51
CA ASN A 54 -4.09 11.88 -12.51
C ASN A 54 -2.71 11.68 -11.88
N GLU A 55 -1.74 12.29 -12.55
CA GLU A 55 -0.35 12.45 -12.14
C GLU A 55 0.01 13.93 -12.29
N GLY A 56 0.53 14.56 -11.24
CA GLY A 56 0.81 16.00 -11.29
C GLY A 56 1.89 16.47 -10.33
N TRP A 57 2.54 17.57 -10.72
CA TRP A 57 3.61 18.23 -9.99
C TRP A 57 3.16 19.61 -9.51
N THR A 58 3.53 20.01 -8.29
CA THR A 58 3.22 21.35 -7.79
C THR A 58 4.39 22.33 -7.97
N GLU A 59 4.11 23.59 -8.33
CA GLU A 59 5.14 24.59 -8.69
C GLU A 59 6.06 25.03 -7.54
N ASN A 60 5.62 24.87 -6.28
CA ASN A 60 6.33 25.42 -5.11
C ASN A 60 7.34 24.46 -4.48
N ARG A 61 7.28 23.17 -4.84
CA ARG A 61 8.17 22.06 -4.47
C ARG A 61 7.74 20.86 -5.31
N GLU A 62 8.69 20.13 -5.89
CA GLU A 62 8.39 18.89 -6.63
C GLU A 62 7.66 17.93 -5.70
N HIS A 63 6.35 17.88 -5.86
CA HIS A 63 5.42 17.07 -5.10
C HIS A 63 4.66 16.28 -6.15
N TYR A 64 4.76 14.97 -6.09
CA TYR A 64 4.09 14.09 -7.02
C TYR A 64 2.76 13.64 -6.40
N ILE A 65 1.65 13.81 -7.12
CA ILE A 65 0.32 13.44 -6.64
C ILE A 65 -0.23 12.36 -7.55
N VAL A 66 -0.71 11.27 -6.94
CA VAL A 66 -1.35 10.16 -7.65
C VAL A 66 -2.78 9.98 -7.16
N GLU A 67 -3.72 9.94 -8.11
CA GLU A 67 -5.11 9.57 -7.85
C GLU A 67 -5.42 8.19 -8.43
N ILE A 68 -5.67 7.25 -7.53
CA ILE A 68 -5.92 5.84 -7.83
C ILE A 68 -7.40 5.57 -7.69
N ASN A 69 -8.04 5.19 -8.80
CA ASN A 69 -9.44 4.82 -8.82
C ASN A 69 -9.56 3.33 -9.09
N PHE A 70 -10.41 2.65 -8.31
CA PHE A 70 -10.65 1.24 -8.51
C PHE A 70 -12.05 0.80 -8.08
N THR A 71 -12.48 -0.34 -8.61
CA THR A 71 -13.76 -0.96 -8.25
C THR A 71 -13.51 -2.22 -7.43
N LEU A 72 -14.17 -2.38 -6.29
CA LEU A 72 -14.11 -3.58 -5.45
C LEU A 72 -15.54 -3.96 -5.05
N ASN A 73 -15.93 -5.23 -5.24
CA ASN A 73 -17.29 -5.71 -4.96
C ASN A 73 -18.42 -4.87 -5.59
N ASN A 74 -18.20 -4.34 -6.80
CA ASN A 74 -19.08 -3.43 -7.53
C ASN A 74 -19.25 -2.02 -6.93
N GLU A 75 -18.47 -1.68 -5.89
CA GLU A 75 -18.39 -0.33 -5.33
C GLU A 75 -17.14 0.38 -5.87
N ASN A 76 -17.26 1.68 -6.14
CA ASN A 76 -16.15 2.49 -6.62
C ASN A 76 -15.42 3.15 -5.45
N TYR A 77 -14.09 3.13 -5.54
CA TYR A 77 -13.17 3.65 -4.54
C TYR A 77 -12.15 4.57 -5.19
N GLN A 78 -11.77 5.60 -4.47
CA GLN A 78 -10.72 6.53 -4.85
C GLN A 78 -9.76 6.71 -3.68
N ILE A 79 -8.46 6.59 -3.95
CA ILE A 79 -7.39 6.91 -3.01
C ILE A 79 -6.52 7.97 -3.67
N LYS A 80 -6.28 9.06 -2.94
CA LYS A 80 -5.40 10.15 -3.36
C LYS A 80 -4.17 10.17 -2.47
N LEU A 81 -2.99 10.12 -3.08
CA LEU A 81 -1.69 10.04 -2.38
C LEU A 81 -0.81 11.23 -2.72
N LEU A 82 -0.01 11.64 -1.73
CA LEU A 82 1.12 12.52 -1.95
C LEU A 82 2.34 11.62 -1.97
N CYS A 83 2.93 11.50 -3.13
CA CYS A 83 4.18 10.82 -3.31
C CYS A 83 5.28 11.85 -2.99
N GLU A 84 5.96 11.63 -1.87
CA GLU A 84 7.28 12.20 -1.67
C GLU A 84 8.30 11.21 -2.28
N GLU A 85 9.61 11.47 -2.21
CA GLU A 85 10.70 10.61 -2.73
C GLU A 85 10.66 9.12 -2.26
N TRP A 86 9.71 8.77 -1.38
CA TRP A 86 9.55 7.44 -0.78
C TRP A 86 8.07 7.02 -0.82
N PHE A 87 7.84 5.71 -0.84
CA PHE A 87 6.51 5.12 -0.73
C PHE A 87 5.74 5.63 0.50
N ASP A 88 4.53 6.10 0.25
CA ASP A 88 3.60 6.52 1.29
C ASP A 88 2.73 5.34 1.77
N TYR A 89 2.93 4.94 3.03
CA TYR A 89 2.16 3.85 3.65
C TYR A 89 0.67 4.17 3.81
N ASP A 90 0.25 5.43 3.62
CA ASP A 90 -1.16 5.81 3.61
C ASP A 90 -1.98 5.01 2.58
N LEU A 91 -1.38 4.56 1.47
CA LEU A 91 -2.06 3.65 0.54
C LEU A 91 -2.54 2.38 1.25
N ILE A 92 -1.66 1.73 2.01
CA ILE A 92 -1.98 0.47 2.70
C ILE A 92 -3.01 0.73 3.81
N ILE A 93 -2.92 1.88 4.48
CA ILE A 93 -3.90 2.30 5.49
C ILE A 93 -5.29 2.47 4.87
N GLU A 94 -5.40 3.21 3.77
CA GLU A 94 -6.67 3.43 3.08
C GLU A 94 -7.23 2.14 2.49
N LEU A 95 -6.39 1.29 1.89
CA LEU A 95 -6.79 -0.04 1.44
C LEU A 95 -7.34 -0.90 2.58
N ASN A 96 -6.68 -0.92 3.74
CA ASN A 96 -7.16 -1.67 4.90
C ASN A 96 -8.51 -1.15 5.41
N LYS A 97 -8.75 0.17 5.39
CA LYS A 97 -10.06 0.75 5.74
C LYS A 97 -11.15 0.26 4.78
N ILE A 98 -10.87 0.25 3.49
CA ILE A 98 -11.78 -0.23 2.44
C ILE A 98 -12.06 -1.73 2.61
N ILE A 99 -11.02 -2.54 2.81
CA ILE A 99 -11.12 -3.99 3.03
C ILE A 99 -12.00 -4.34 4.24
N VAL A 100 -11.81 -3.62 5.35
CA VAL A 100 -12.64 -3.78 6.56
C VAL A 100 -14.09 -3.38 6.30
N LYS A 101 -14.33 -2.27 5.57
CA LYS A 101 -15.67 -1.83 5.15
C LYS A 101 -16.37 -2.91 4.31
N GLU A 102 -15.62 -3.57 3.44
CA GLU A 102 -16.08 -4.71 2.61
C GLU A 102 -16.19 -6.04 3.38
N LYS A 103 -16.01 -6.01 4.70
CA LYS A 103 -16.14 -7.18 5.61
C LYS A 103 -15.15 -8.31 5.29
N ILE A 104 -14.03 -7.99 4.65
CA ILE A 104 -12.90 -8.91 4.51
C ILE A 104 -12.16 -8.91 5.86
N LYS A 105 -11.94 -10.10 6.43
CA LYS A 105 -11.38 -10.24 7.78
C LYS A 105 -9.87 -10.03 7.82
N GLU A 106 -9.21 -10.36 6.72
CA GLU A 106 -7.78 -10.21 6.56
C GLU A 106 -7.40 -8.78 6.19
N GLN A 107 -6.18 -8.37 6.54
CA GLN A 107 -5.63 -7.05 6.27
C GLN A 107 -4.18 -7.17 5.82
N PHE A 108 -3.66 -6.08 5.26
CA PHE A 108 -2.26 -5.92 4.91
C PHE A 108 -1.45 -5.46 6.12
N TYR A 109 -0.37 -6.18 6.43
CA TYR A 109 0.54 -5.86 7.53
C TYR A 109 1.96 -5.61 7.01
N PRO A 110 2.62 -4.54 7.48
CA PRO A 110 3.99 -4.25 7.11
C PRO A 110 4.95 -5.06 7.98
N ILE A 111 5.99 -5.59 7.34
CA ILE A 111 7.04 -6.37 7.97
C ILE A 111 8.33 -5.58 7.88
N LYS A 112 9.02 -5.52 9.02
CA LYS A 112 10.31 -4.87 9.16
C LYS A 112 11.35 -5.52 8.25
N THR A 113 12.02 -4.69 7.48
CA THR A 113 13.21 -5.03 6.70
C THR A 113 14.44 -4.43 7.38
N VAL A 114 15.62 -4.71 6.83
CA VAL A 114 16.90 -4.18 7.35
C VAL A 114 17.45 -3.06 6.46
N ASP A 115 16.70 -2.66 5.44
CA ASP A 115 17.07 -1.74 4.37
C ASP A 115 15.90 -0.81 4.01
N GLN A 116 15.96 -0.15 2.85
CA GLN A 116 14.97 0.82 2.37
C GLN A 116 13.75 0.15 1.69
N SER A 117 13.54 -1.13 1.92
CA SER A 117 12.44 -1.87 1.31
C SER A 117 11.31 -2.12 2.29
N LEU A 118 10.12 -2.43 1.79
CA LEU A 118 8.99 -2.81 2.62
C LEU A 118 8.45 -4.16 2.16
N ILE A 119 8.21 -5.04 3.13
CA ILE A 119 7.48 -6.29 2.91
C ILE A 119 6.05 -6.12 3.42
N ILE A 120 5.08 -6.46 2.59
CA ILE A 120 3.66 -6.50 2.97
C ILE A 120 3.16 -7.93 2.91
N VAL A 121 2.51 -8.39 3.97
CA VAL A 121 1.82 -9.68 4.04
C VAL A 121 0.32 -9.45 4.19
N PHE A 122 -0.48 -10.44 3.79
CA PHE A 122 -1.93 -10.39 3.95
C PHE A 122 -2.42 -11.53 4.83
N GLY A 123 -3.14 -11.21 5.90
CA GLY A 123 -3.69 -12.25 6.78
C GLY A 123 -4.61 -11.72 7.86
N ASP A 124 -5.11 -12.65 8.68
CA ASP A 124 -6.09 -12.37 9.72
C ASP A 124 -5.44 -11.83 11.00
N THR A 125 -6.25 -11.67 12.05
CA THR A 125 -5.79 -11.19 13.35
C THR A 125 -4.80 -12.14 14.02
N LEU A 126 -4.92 -13.46 13.80
CA LEU A 126 -3.99 -14.43 14.38
C LEU A 126 -2.59 -14.26 13.77
N LEU A 127 -2.50 -14.09 12.44
CA LEU A 127 -1.23 -13.79 11.80
C LEU A 127 -0.60 -12.52 12.36
N LYS A 128 -1.39 -11.44 12.52
CA LYS A 128 -0.92 -10.19 13.12
C LYS A 128 -0.32 -10.40 14.51
N GLU A 129 -1.00 -11.13 15.38
CA GLU A 129 -0.54 -11.42 16.73
C GLU A 129 0.79 -12.19 16.71
N TYR A 130 0.93 -13.20 15.85
CA TYR A 130 2.17 -13.96 15.73
C TYR A 130 3.34 -13.09 15.26
N LEU A 131 3.13 -12.27 14.23
CA LEU A 131 4.17 -11.38 13.72
C LEU A 131 4.57 -10.32 14.75
N SER A 132 3.63 -9.88 15.59
CA SER A 132 3.91 -8.98 16.71
C SER A 132 4.77 -9.64 17.78
N ILE A 133 4.49 -10.91 18.14
CA ILE A 133 5.25 -11.66 19.16
C ILE A 133 6.71 -11.87 18.72
N GLU A 134 6.92 -12.14 17.43
CA GLU A 134 8.27 -12.30 16.87
C GLU A 134 9.00 -10.96 16.65
N ASN A 135 8.38 -9.82 16.99
CA ASN A 135 8.90 -8.46 16.77
C ASN A 135 9.31 -8.18 15.32
N VAL A 136 8.53 -8.69 14.36
CA VAL A 136 8.78 -8.48 12.92
C VAL A 136 7.78 -7.54 12.25
N LEU A 137 6.68 -7.19 12.91
CA LEU A 137 5.80 -6.12 12.42
C LEU A 137 6.52 -4.78 12.46
N GLU A 138 6.44 -4.04 11.36
CA GLU A 138 6.89 -2.66 11.33
C GLU A 138 5.84 -1.74 11.96
N ASP A 139 6.31 -0.68 12.59
CA ASP A 139 5.45 0.33 13.19
C ASP A 139 4.87 1.22 12.07
N SER A 140 3.58 1.06 11.78
CA SER A 140 2.89 1.81 10.73
C SER A 140 3.04 3.33 10.90
N ASP A 141 3.10 3.84 12.13
CA ASP A 141 3.21 5.29 12.37
C ASP A 141 4.57 5.85 11.91
N LYS A 142 5.60 5.00 11.80
CA LYS A 142 6.93 5.40 11.28
C LYS A 142 7.00 5.35 9.76
N LEU A 143 6.06 4.67 9.12
CA LEU A 143 5.98 4.55 7.66
C LEU A 143 5.14 5.67 7.04
N ILE A 144 4.40 6.43 7.85
CA ILE A 144 3.63 7.58 7.40
C ILE A 144 4.59 8.75 7.18
N LEU A 145 4.59 9.29 5.96
CA LEU A 145 5.39 10.45 5.62
C LEU A 145 4.70 11.74 6.07
N LYS A 146 5.51 12.73 6.47
CA LYS A 146 4.98 14.03 6.89
C LYS A 146 4.45 14.78 5.68
N LYS A 147 3.12 14.86 5.57
CA LYS A 147 2.44 15.62 4.52
C LYS A 147 2.43 17.11 4.80
N PRO A 148 2.43 17.97 3.77
CA PRO A 148 2.04 19.36 3.93
C PRO A 148 0.61 19.42 4.48
N LEU A 149 0.38 20.31 5.44
CA LEU A 149 -0.87 20.41 6.21
C LEU A 149 -2.14 20.61 5.36
N ASN A 150 -2.00 20.92 4.07
CA ASN A 150 -3.10 21.13 3.15
C ASN A 150 -3.00 20.29 1.87
N PHE A 151 -2.46 19.06 1.96
CA PHE A 151 -2.39 18.12 0.83
C PHE A 151 -3.70 18.02 0.04
N ASN A 152 -4.85 17.93 0.74
CA ASN A 152 -6.17 17.84 0.10
C ASN A 152 -6.53 19.08 -0.74
N SER A 153 -5.88 20.21 -0.51
CA SER A 153 -6.06 21.44 -1.30
C SER A 153 -5.14 21.51 -2.52
N LEU A 154 -4.13 20.64 -2.62
CA LEU A 154 -3.26 20.60 -3.78
C LEU A 154 -4.10 20.16 -4.98
N LYS A 155 -4.22 21.08 -5.93
CA LYS A 155 -4.84 20.82 -7.21
C LYS A 155 -3.80 20.20 -8.12
N LEU A 156 -4.20 19.14 -8.81
CA LEU A 156 -3.48 18.70 -9.98
C LEU A 156 -3.56 19.82 -11.00
N SER A 157 -2.42 20.23 -11.56
CA SER A 157 -2.40 21.15 -12.68
C SER A 157 -3.12 20.47 -13.84
N ASP A 158 -4.19 21.11 -14.34
CA ASP A 158 -4.92 20.63 -15.53
C ASP A 158 -3.91 20.48 -16.67
N VAL A 159 -3.65 19.25 -17.12
CA VAL A 159 -2.86 18.95 -18.33
C VAL A 159 -3.69 19.26 -19.57
#